data_AF-J9D6J6-F1
#
_entry.id   AF-J9D6J6-F1
#
_cell.length_a   1.000
_cell.length_b   1.000
_cell.length_c   1.000
_cell.angle_alpha   90.00
_cell.angle_beta   90.00
_cell.angle_gamma   90.00
#
_symmetry.space_group_name_H-M   'P 1'
#
loop_
_entity.id
_entity.type
_entity.pdbx_description
1 polymer ?
#
loop_
_entity_poly.entity_id
_entity_poly.type
_entity_poly.pdbx_seq_one_letter_code
_entity_poly.pdbx_strand_id
1 'polypeptide(L)' 'MRRTDCARIAATLPNPLRMSSAAPSRYVKRRTRQILRQMRHLSPFPIAKDR' A
#
# COMPACT_ATOMS: atom_id res chain seq x y z
N MET A 1 -7.93 8.93 -5.13
CA MET A 1 -7.61 7.65 -4.47
C MET A 1 -7.23 7.90 -3.01
N ARG A 2 -7.69 7.09 -2.04
CA ARG A 2 -7.32 7.26 -0.62
C ARG A 2 -6.00 6.52 -0.32
N ARG A 3 -5.19 7.02 0.63
CA ARG A 3 -3.93 6.36 1.04
C ARG A 3 -4.12 4.91 1.48
N THR A 4 -5.28 4.59 2.04
CA THR A 4 -5.70 3.23 2.41
C THR A 4 -5.84 2.30 1.22
N ASP A 5 -6.36 2.80 0.10
CA ASP A 5 -6.59 2.00 -1.11
C ASP A 5 -5.25 1.71 -1.77
N CYS A 6 -4.36 2.71 -1.85
CA CYS A 6 -2.98 2.52 -2.29
C CYS A 6 -2.24 1.49 -1.41
N ALA A 7 -2.36 1.58 -0.09
CA ALA A 7 -1.75 0.62 0.82
C ALA A 7 -2.33 -0.80 0.70
N ARG A 8 -3.59 -0.95 0.31
CA ARG A 8 -4.21 -2.26 0.02
C ARG A 8 -3.69 -2.85 -1.28
N ILE A 9 -3.63 -2.05 -2.34
CA ILE A 9 -3.06 -2.48 -3.63
C ILE A 9 -1.60 -2.88 -3.43
N ALA A 10 -0.81 -2.06 -2.72
CA ALA A 10 0.57 -2.39 -2.38
C ALA A 10 0.70 -3.68 -1.55
N ALA A 11 -0.28 -4.00 -0.70
CA ALA A 11 -0.29 -5.24 0.07
C ALA A 11 -0.56 -6.50 -0.79
N THR A 12 -1.11 -6.35 -2.00
CA THR A 12 -1.44 -7.46 -2.91
C THR A 12 -0.43 -7.66 -4.04
N LEU A 13 0.43 -6.67 -4.33
CA LEU A 13 1.51 -6.79 -5.31
C LEU A 13 2.42 -8.03 -5.15
N PRO A 14 2.71 -8.52 -3.93
CA PRO A 14 3.58 -9.69 -3.78
C PRO A 14 3.04 -10.98 -4.42
N ASN A 15 1.71 -11.15 -4.46
CA ASN A 15 1.07 -12.27 -5.14
C ASN A 15 -0.44 -11.98 -5.39
N PRO A 16 -0.79 -11.32 -6.50
CA PRO A 16 -2.17 -10.89 -6.75
C PRO A 16 -3.13 -12.05 -7.05
N LEU A 17 -2.63 -13.21 -7.49
CA LEU A 17 -3.46 -14.41 -7.71
C LEU A 17 -3.97 -15.00 -6.39
N ARG A 18 -3.15 -14.92 -5.33
CA ARG A 18 -3.51 -15.42 -3.99
C ARG A 18 -4.02 -14.34 -3.03
N MET A 19 -3.70 -13.07 -3.29
CA MET A 19 -4.03 -11.93 -2.43
C MET A 19 -4.96 -10.96 -3.17
N SER A 20 -6.25 -10.99 -2.82
CA SER A 20 -7.23 -10.10 -3.44
C SER A 20 -7.34 -8.77 -2.69
N SER A 21 -7.32 -7.68 -3.45
CA SER A 21 -7.58 -6.33 -2.95
C SER A 21 -9.07 -6.05 -2.81
N ALA A 22 -9.94 -6.81 -3.48
CA ALA A 22 -11.39 -6.78 -3.31
C ALA A 22 -11.81 -7.58 -2.06
N ALA A 23 -11.22 -8.77 -1.87
CA ALA A 23 -11.48 -9.66 -0.73
C ALA A 23 -10.21 -9.85 0.14
N PRO A 24 -9.89 -8.88 1.02
CA PRO A 24 -8.63 -8.88 1.77
C PRO A 24 -8.63 -9.96 2.86
N SER A 25 -7.69 -10.90 2.76
CA SER A 25 -7.43 -11.88 3.81
C SER A 25 -6.89 -11.21 5.09
N ARG A 26 -6.82 -11.96 6.20
CA ARG A 26 -6.24 -11.47 7.47
C ARG A 26 -4.80 -10.98 7.30
N TYR A 27 -4.03 -11.64 6.42
CA TYR A 27 -2.67 -11.20 6.06
C TYR A 27 -2.68 -9.84 5.36
N VAL A 28 -3.52 -9.67 4.33
CA VAL A 28 -3.62 -8.41 3.58
C VAL A 28 -4.00 -7.27 4.50
N LYS A 29 -5.02 -7.45 5.37
CA LYS A 29 -5.42 -6.43 6.36
C LYS A 29 -4.27 -6.03 7.30
N ARG A 30 -3.49 -7.00 7.78
CA ARG A 30 -2.31 -6.76 8.63
C ARG A 30 -1.23 -6.01 7.86
N ARG A 31 -0.96 -6.41 6.62
CA ARG A 31 0.06 -5.80 5.77
C ARG A 31 -0.31 -4.37 5.38
N THR A 32 -1.57 -4.09 5.04
CA THR A 32 -2.06 -2.73 4.78
C THR A 32 -1.78 -1.79 5.96
N ARG A 33 -2.02 -2.22 7.20
CA ARG A 33 -1.71 -1.40 8.39
C ARG A 33 -0.21 -1.14 8.55
N GLN A 34 0.64 -2.13 8.27
CA GLN A 34 2.09 -1.95 8.29
C GLN A 34 2.55 -0.94 7.24
N ILE A 35 2.05 -1.07 6.01
CA ILE A 35 2.36 -0.16 4.90
C ILE A 35 1.88 1.26 5.24
N LEU A 36 0.67 1.42 5.79
CA LEU A 36 0.19 2.73 6.22
C LEU A 36 1.08 3.37 7.29
N ARG A 37 1.62 2.58 8.22
CA ARG A 37 2.60 3.07 9.20
C ARG A 37 3.90 3.49 8.50
N GLN A 38 4.41 2.67 7.58
CA GLN A 38 5.61 2.99 6.80
C GLN A 38 5.42 4.27 5.97
N MET A 39 4.28 4.44 5.31
CA MET A 39 3.94 5.63 4.54
C MET A 39 3.91 6.92 5.38
N ARG A 40 3.71 6.84 6.71
CA ARG A 40 3.81 8.01 7.60
C ARG A 40 5.25 8.43 7.87
N HIS A 41 6.19 7.49 7.78
CA HIS A 41 7.61 7.74 7.99
C HIS A 41 8.34 8.19 6.72
N LEU A 42 7.72 7.99 5.56
CA LEU A 42 8.23 8.53 4.31
C LEU A 42 7.94 10.03 4.27
N SER A 43 8.99 10.84 4.18
CA SER A 43 8.87 12.23 3.77
C SER A 43 8.14 12.30 2.42
N PRO A 44 7.37 13.37 2.13
CA PRO A 44 6.86 13.59 0.78
C PRO A 44 8.03 13.42 -0.19
N PHE A 45 7.88 12.49 -1.14
CA PHE A 45 8.91 12.27 -2.13
C PHE A 45 9.19 13.63 -2.80
N PRO A 46 10.44 14.10 -2.85
CA PRO A 46 10.73 15.34 -3.53
C PRO A 46 10.23 15.15 -4.96
N ILE A 47 9.23 15.95 -5.34
CA ILE A 47 8.80 16.01 -6.73
C ILE A 47 10.03 16.61 -7.42
N ALA A 48 10.88 15.76 -7.98
CA ALA A 48 11.97 16.21 -8.80
C ALA A 48 11.31 17.13 -9.83
N LYS A 49 11.68 18.41 -9.80
CA LYS A 49 11.38 19.32 -10.90
C LYS A 49 12.18 18.77 -12.07
N ASP A 50 11.61 17.79 -12.77
CA ASP A 50 12.06 17.44 -14.10
C ASP A 50 11.81 18.69 -14.95
N ARG A 51 12.92 19.20 -15.47
CA ARG A 51 13.00 20.42 -16.26
C ARG A 51 12.61 20.12 -17.69
#